data_AF-A0A7X4CX37-F1
#
_entry.id   AF-A0A7X4CX37-F1
#
_cell.length_a   1.000
_cell.length_b   1.000
_cell.length_c   1.000
_cell.angle_alpha   90.00
_cell.angle_beta   90.00
_cell.angle_gamma   90.00
#
_symmetry.space_group_name_H-M   'P 1'
#
loop_
_entity.id
_entity.type
_entity.pdbx_description
1 polymer ?
#
loop_
_entity_poly.entity_id
_entity_poly.type
_entity_poly.pdbx_seq_one_letter_code
_entity_poly.pdbx_strand_id
1 'polypeptide(L)'
;MLSYRECRAAGQRSLPHDAPLEFASETIKPLLRHNGVIDRRCWESALFHKVRDEVRAGNLAIDGAKYFGRFEAFFLPDAQWDQVREAFWTRTGFPGDPGLVVEHLKARLSEAFDHFLEGVPDNRQVTFDEKGWRLRKDPAEHLDPARSRSLAELRRWLNARSRTIRLADLLIEVENDLGFSAHFHRPGERHVEPDEVCALLAGILAHGCNLSLLTMERIAPGIPYELLKHVSDWRLLEENQRTALASIVHGISRLDAATHWGDGTASASDG
;
A
#
# COMPACT_ATOMS: atom_id res chain seq x y z
N MET A 1 -14.30 44.24 15.96
CA MET A 1 -14.22 42.96 16.71
C MET A 1 -12.95 42.28 16.28
N LEU A 2 -12.02 42.04 17.21
CA LEU A 2 -10.80 41.29 16.91
C LEU A 2 -11.18 39.82 16.70
N SER A 3 -10.78 39.23 15.58
CA SER A 3 -10.83 37.79 15.34
C SER A 3 -10.05 37.06 16.45
N TYR A 4 -10.49 35.87 16.87
CA TYR A 4 -9.79 35.05 17.87
C TYR A 4 -8.28 34.89 17.59
N ARG A 5 -7.88 34.88 16.30
CA ARG A 5 -6.48 34.88 15.86
C ARG A 5 -5.71 36.12 16.33
N GLU A 6 -6.35 37.28 16.29
CA GLU A 6 -5.78 38.57 16.69
C GLU A 6 -5.68 38.68 18.22
N CYS A 7 -6.65 38.16 18.98
CA CYS A 7 -6.54 38.06 20.45
C CYS A 7 -5.39 37.13 20.89
N ARG A 8 -5.15 36.02 20.16
CA ARG A 8 -4.00 35.14 20.42
C ARG A 8 -2.68 35.81 20.07
N ALA A 9 -2.61 36.51 18.94
CA ALA A 9 -1.43 37.25 18.49
C ALA A 9 -1.07 38.40 19.44
N ALA A 10 -2.08 39.06 20.03
CA ALA A 10 -1.91 40.13 21.01
C ALA A 10 -1.64 39.65 22.45
N GLY A 11 -1.54 38.33 22.70
CA GLY A 11 -1.27 37.77 24.04
C GLY A 11 -2.38 38.00 25.07
N GLN A 12 -3.60 38.38 24.64
CA GLN A 12 -4.71 38.64 25.54
C GLN A 12 -5.19 37.36 26.22
N ARG A 13 -5.39 37.40 27.54
CA ARG A 13 -5.79 36.24 28.35
C ARG A 13 -7.31 35.99 28.36
N SER A 14 -8.12 37.00 28.11
CA SER A 14 -9.59 36.92 28.12
C SER A 14 -10.16 36.90 26.70
N LEU A 15 -11.20 36.08 26.49
CA LEU A 15 -12.01 36.15 25.28
C LEU A 15 -12.98 37.34 25.34
N PRO A 16 -13.36 37.91 24.18
CA PRO A 16 -14.45 38.88 24.10
C PRO A 16 -15.78 38.31 24.65
N HIS A 17 -16.62 39.17 25.22
CA HIS A 17 -17.92 38.76 25.81
C HIS A 17 -18.93 38.26 24.74
N ASP A 18 -18.68 38.61 23.48
CA ASP A 18 -19.44 38.23 22.28
C ASP A 18 -18.83 37.02 21.55
N ALA A 19 -17.92 36.26 22.17
CA ALA A 19 -17.36 35.06 21.56
C ALA A 19 -18.48 34.07 21.18
N PRO A 20 -18.46 33.51 19.95
CA PRO A 20 -19.54 32.66 19.47
C PRO A 20 -19.62 31.38 20.30
N LEU A 21 -20.85 30.97 20.66
CA LEU A 21 -21.13 29.73 21.40
C LEU A 21 -22.01 28.77 20.60
N GLU A 22 -22.45 29.16 19.41
CA GLU A 22 -23.40 28.41 18.57
C GLU A 22 -22.84 27.07 18.08
N PHE A 23 -21.52 26.95 17.94
CA PHE A 23 -20.87 25.72 17.50
C PHE A 23 -20.90 24.60 18.56
N ALA A 24 -21.09 24.96 19.84
CA ALA A 24 -21.10 24.01 20.95
C ALA A 24 -22.50 23.44 21.16
N SER A 25 -22.60 22.17 21.57
CA SER A 25 -23.89 21.54 21.90
C SER A 25 -24.51 22.14 23.16
N GLU A 26 -25.83 22.01 23.31
CA GLU A 26 -26.56 22.46 24.52
C GLU A 26 -26.02 21.86 25.82
N THR A 27 -25.41 20.68 25.75
CA THR A 27 -24.78 20.03 26.92
C THR A 27 -23.44 20.67 27.28
N ILE A 28 -22.70 21.21 26.30
CA ILE A 28 -21.37 21.79 26.50
C ILE A 28 -21.47 23.29 26.83
N LYS A 29 -22.45 24.01 26.27
CA LYS A 29 -22.65 25.46 26.49
C LYS A 29 -22.60 25.89 27.97
N PRO A 30 -23.24 25.17 28.93
CA PRO A 30 -23.14 25.51 30.35
C PRO A 30 -21.71 25.40 30.92
N LEU A 31 -20.91 24.47 30.41
CA LEU A 31 -19.52 24.23 30.85
C LEU A 31 -18.52 25.27 30.32
N LEU A 32 -18.93 26.07 29.33
CA LEU A 32 -18.10 27.13 28.74
C LEU A 32 -18.10 28.41 29.58
N ARG A 33 -18.99 28.52 30.57
CA ARG A 33 -19.11 29.70 31.43
C ARG A 33 -18.74 29.36 32.86
N HIS A 34 -17.90 30.20 33.46
CA HIS A 34 -17.60 30.17 34.88
C HIS A 34 -17.94 31.55 35.48
N ASN A 35 -18.88 31.60 36.43
CA ASN A 35 -19.37 32.85 37.05
C ASN A 35 -19.83 33.92 36.05
N GLY A 36 -20.46 33.51 34.94
CA GLY A 36 -20.95 34.41 33.89
C GLY A 36 -19.89 34.86 32.88
N VAL A 37 -18.61 34.52 33.10
CA VAL A 37 -17.51 34.81 32.17
C VAL A 37 -17.19 33.55 31.34
N ILE A 38 -16.89 33.73 30.05
CA ILE A 38 -16.49 32.62 29.18
C ILE A 38 -15.09 32.14 29.61
N ASP A 39 -14.98 30.87 29.99
CA ASP A 39 -13.68 30.24 30.25
C ASP A 39 -13.01 29.93 28.91
N ARG A 40 -11.87 30.60 28.68
CA ARG A 40 -11.10 30.46 27.45
C ARG A 40 -10.65 29.02 27.18
N ARG A 41 -10.18 28.28 28.19
CA ARG A 41 -9.66 26.92 28.01
C ARG A 41 -10.77 25.95 27.67
N CYS A 42 -11.92 26.09 28.33
CA CYS A 42 -13.11 25.30 28.02
C CYS A 42 -13.61 25.61 26.61
N TRP A 43 -13.65 26.90 26.24
CA TRP A 43 -14.06 27.32 24.90
C TRP A 43 -13.12 26.80 23.80
N GLU A 44 -11.80 26.92 23.98
CA GLU A 44 -10.81 26.39 23.05
C GLU A 44 -10.93 24.87 22.90
N SER A 45 -11.10 24.15 24.02
CA SER A 45 -11.26 22.69 24.00
C SER A 45 -12.52 22.25 23.26
N ALA A 46 -13.64 22.95 23.49
CA ALA A 46 -14.89 22.69 22.77
C ALA A 46 -14.76 23.01 21.27
N LEU A 47 -14.06 24.09 20.91
CA LEU A 47 -13.79 24.43 19.51
C LEU A 47 -12.96 23.34 18.83
N PHE A 48 -11.87 22.88 19.46
CA PHE A 48 -11.04 21.81 18.91
C PHE A 48 -11.80 20.50 18.79
N HIS A 49 -12.67 20.19 19.76
CA HIS A 49 -13.53 19.02 19.67
C HIS A 49 -14.46 19.10 18.45
N LYS A 50 -15.11 20.25 18.25
CA LYS A 50 -15.98 20.48 17.10
C LYS A 50 -15.22 20.41 15.79
N VAL A 51 -14.06 21.07 15.68
CA VAL A 51 -13.20 21.01 14.48
C VAL A 51 -12.79 19.57 14.16
N ARG A 52 -12.39 18.78 15.15
CA ARG A 52 -12.08 17.35 14.95
C ARG A 52 -13.26 16.59 14.38
N ASP A 53 -14.47 16.83 14.89
CA ASP A 53 -15.67 16.13 14.43
C ASP A 53 -16.07 16.55 13.02
N GLU A 54 -15.96 17.84 12.68
CA GLU A 54 -16.20 18.35 11.33
C GLU A 54 -15.17 17.84 10.31
N VAL A 55 -13.90 17.68 10.72
CA VAL A 55 -12.86 17.05 9.90
C VAL A 55 -13.17 15.58 9.66
N ARG A 56 -13.61 14.84 10.69
CA ARG A 56 -14.02 13.44 10.55
C ARG A 56 -15.27 13.26 9.69
N ALA A 57 -16.20 14.22 9.74
CA ALA A 57 -17.40 14.22 8.92
C ALA A 57 -17.13 14.64 7.46
N GLY A 58 -15.94 15.18 7.16
CA GLY A 58 -15.58 15.69 5.83
C GLY A 58 -16.08 17.10 5.53
N ASN A 59 -16.65 17.81 6.51
CA ASN A 59 -17.11 19.19 6.35
C ASN A 59 -15.95 20.20 6.40
N LEU A 60 -14.85 19.84 7.06
CA LEU A 60 -13.60 20.59 7.06
C LEU A 60 -12.49 19.75 6.43
N ALA A 61 -11.78 20.36 5.50
CA ALA A 61 -10.58 19.77 4.91
C ALA A 61 -9.32 20.45 5.45
N ILE A 62 -8.27 19.65 5.62
CA ILE A 62 -6.95 20.10 6.01
C ILE A 62 -6.09 20.14 4.75
N ASP A 63 -5.67 21.33 4.35
CA ASP A 63 -4.81 21.51 3.19
C ASP A 63 -3.48 20.73 3.39
N GLY A 64 -3.12 19.90 2.40
CA GLY A 64 -1.94 19.03 2.45
C GLY A 64 -2.11 17.70 3.20
N ALA A 65 -3.27 17.41 3.80
CA ALA A 65 -3.52 16.13 4.45
C ALA A 65 -3.92 15.02 3.45
N LYS A 66 -3.37 13.81 3.62
CA LYS A 66 -3.70 12.65 2.79
C LYS A 66 -5.11 12.08 3.03
N TYR A 67 -5.55 12.01 4.29
CA TYR A 67 -6.82 11.34 4.66
C TYR A 67 -7.98 12.32 4.90
N PHE A 68 -7.67 13.57 5.24
CA PHE A 68 -8.65 14.61 5.56
C PHE A 68 -8.46 15.84 4.68
N GLY A 69 -7.85 15.67 3.51
CA GLY A 69 -7.65 16.74 2.53
C GLY A 69 -8.88 16.96 1.65
N ARG A 70 -8.83 18.01 0.84
CA ARG A 70 -9.86 18.25 -0.19
C ARG A 70 -9.75 17.18 -1.26
N PHE A 71 -10.87 16.63 -1.69
CA PHE A 71 -10.88 15.61 -2.73
C PHE A 71 -10.33 16.15 -4.06
N GLU A 72 -10.61 17.42 -4.35
CA GLU A 72 -10.15 18.12 -5.53
C GLU A 72 -8.64 18.32 -5.55
N ALA A 73 -7.97 18.26 -4.39
CA ALA A 73 -6.51 18.34 -4.32
C ALA A 73 -5.81 17.10 -4.91
N PHE A 74 -6.55 16.00 -5.15
CA PHE A 74 -6.05 14.83 -5.85
C PHE A 74 -6.23 14.92 -7.38
N PHE A 75 -6.97 15.92 -7.87
CA PHE A 75 -7.14 16.10 -9.30
C PHE A 75 -5.95 16.79 -9.93
N LEU A 76 -5.72 16.47 -11.20
CA LEU A 76 -4.77 17.22 -12.00
C LEU A 76 -5.30 18.64 -12.18
N PRO A 77 -4.50 19.70 -11.95
CA PRO A 77 -4.94 21.06 -12.20
C PRO A 77 -5.40 21.25 -13.66
N ASP A 78 -6.45 22.03 -13.88
CA ASP A 78 -7.08 22.20 -15.21
C ASP A 78 -6.06 22.56 -16.31
N ALA A 79 -5.13 23.47 -16.01
CA ALA A 79 -4.09 23.87 -16.95
C ALA A 79 -3.14 22.72 -17.34
N GLN A 80 -2.88 21.76 -16.45
CA GLN A 80 -2.11 20.56 -16.76
C GLN A 80 -2.97 19.54 -17.51
N TRP A 81 -4.24 19.40 -17.13
CA TRP A 81 -5.18 18.52 -17.81
C TRP A 81 -5.37 18.91 -19.27
N ASP A 82 -5.55 20.20 -19.57
CA ASP A 82 -5.71 20.69 -20.94
C ASP A 82 -4.52 20.31 -21.85
N GLN A 83 -3.31 20.24 -21.30
CA GLN A 83 -2.11 19.85 -22.06
C GLN A 83 -2.05 18.37 -22.39
N VAL A 84 -2.62 17.50 -21.55
CA VAL A 84 -2.55 16.04 -21.70
C VAL A 84 -3.87 15.42 -22.18
N ARG A 85 -4.96 16.18 -22.20
CA ARG A 85 -6.33 15.69 -22.46
C ARG A 85 -6.44 14.94 -23.78
N GLU A 86 -5.96 15.51 -24.88
CA GLU A 86 -6.06 14.88 -26.20
C GLU A 86 -5.27 13.56 -26.26
N ALA A 87 -4.02 13.59 -25.81
CA ALA A 87 -3.18 12.40 -25.74
C ALA A 87 -3.77 11.31 -24.82
N PHE A 88 -4.41 11.69 -23.71
CA PHE A 88 -5.10 10.75 -22.83
C PHE A 88 -6.27 10.05 -23.54
N TRP A 89 -7.13 10.80 -24.24
CA TRP A 89 -8.26 10.21 -24.96
C TRP A 89 -7.80 9.29 -26.09
N THR A 90 -6.81 9.71 -26.87
CA THR A 90 -6.21 8.86 -27.91
C THR A 90 -5.64 7.57 -27.33
N ARG A 91 -4.87 7.66 -26.24
CA ARG A 91 -4.24 6.49 -25.61
C ARG A 91 -5.25 5.52 -24.99
N THR A 92 -6.33 6.04 -24.43
CA THR A 92 -7.37 5.23 -23.77
C THR A 92 -8.40 4.68 -24.75
N GLY A 93 -8.47 5.22 -25.97
CA GLY A 93 -9.47 4.87 -26.98
C GLY A 93 -10.88 5.37 -26.62
N PHE A 94 -11.00 6.25 -25.62
CA PHE A 94 -12.29 6.83 -25.23
C PHE A 94 -12.67 8.02 -26.11
N PRO A 95 -13.97 8.34 -26.22
CA PRO A 95 -14.43 9.56 -26.87
C PRO A 95 -13.83 10.80 -26.19
N GLY A 96 -13.44 11.80 -26.98
CA GLY A 96 -12.95 13.08 -26.46
C GLY A 96 -14.00 13.94 -25.75
N ASP A 97 -15.29 13.63 -25.97
CA ASP A 97 -16.43 14.22 -25.26
C ASP A 97 -16.80 13.34 -24.04
N PRO A 98 -16.67 13.87 -22.80
CA PRO A 98 -17.06 13.15 -21.58
C PRO A 98 -18.51 12.66 -21.59
N GLY A 99 -19.42 13.37 -22.25
CA GLY A 99 -20.84 12.99 -22.34
C GLY A 99 -21.08 11.69 -23.11
N LEU A 100 -20.14 11.30 -23.97
CA LEU A 100 -20.24 10.09 -24.79
C LEU A 100 -19.57 8.87 -24.14
N VAL A 101 -18.78 9.05 -23.09
CA VAL A 101 -17.99 7.98 -22.46
C VAL A 101 -18.89 6.87 -21.90
N VAL A 102 -20.03 7.24 -21.28
CA VAL A 102 -20.97 6.26 -20.71
C VAL A 102 -21.56 5.35 -21.79
N GLU A 103 -22.05 5.94 -22.89
CA GLU A 103 -22.63 5.17 -23.98
C GLU A 103 -21.58 4.35 -24.73
N HIS A 104 -20.36 4.88 -24.90
CA HIS A 104 -19.23 4.12 -25.42
C HIS A 104 -18.90 2.90 -24.55
N LEU A 105 -18.85 3.04 -23.23
CA LEU A 105 -18.60 1.93 -22.31
C LEU A 105 -19.71 0.88 -22.35
N LYS A 106 -20.98 1.30 -22.43
CA LYS A 106 -22.12 0.38 -22.59
C LYS A 106 -22.03 -0.39 -23.91
N ALA A 107 -21.74 0.30 -25.02
CA ALA A 107 -21.57 -0.32 -26.32
C ALA A 107 -20.42 -1.34 -26.30
N ARG A 108 -19.26 -0.96 -25.75
CA ARG A 108 -18.10 -1.84 -25.61
C ARG A 108 -18.38 -3.07 -24.75
N LEU A 109 -19.17 -2.91 -23.69
CA LEU A 109 -19.61 -4.03 -22.85
C LEU A 109 -20.59 -4.95 -23.61
N SER A 110 -21.54 -4.38 -24.35
CA SER A 110 -22.47 -5.15 -25.17
C SER A 110 -21.73 -5.96 -26.24
N GLU A 111 -20.82 -5.32 -26.97
CA GLU A 111 -20.00 -5.98 -27.99
C GLU A 111 -19.15 -7.11 -27.39
N ALA A 112 -18.59 -6.92 -26.19
CA ALA A 112 -17.86 -7.96 -25.49
C ALA A 112 -18.78 -9.15 -25.11
N PHE A 113 -20.03 -8.89 -24.70
CA PHE A 113 -21.01 -9.95 -24.46
C PHE A 113 -21.41 -10.66 -25.75
N ASP A 114 -21.67 -9.93 -26.82
CA ASP A 114 -22.06 -10.48 -28.12
C ASP A 114 -20.94 -11.38 -28.66
N HIS A 115 -19.70 -10.87 -28.71
CA HIS A 115 -18.53 -11.66 -29.12
C HIS A 115 -18.31 -12.89 -28.22
N PHE A 116 -18.51 -12.74 -26.91
CA PHE A 116 -18.41 -13.88 -26.00
C PHE A 116 -19.49 -14.93 -26.30
N LEU A 117 -20.76 -14.54 -26.43
CA LEU A 117 -21.89 -15.43 -26.72
C LEU A 117 -21.76 -16.12 -28.08
N GLU A 118 -21.27 -15.41 -29.10
CA GLU A 118 -20.91 -15.99 -30.41
C GLU A 118 -19.79 -17.02 -30.29
N GLY A 119 -18.81 -16.77 -29.41
CA GLY A 119 -17.71 -17.68 -29.15
C GLY A 119 -18.03 -18.86 -28.24
N VAL A 120 -19.11 -18.80 -27.44
CA VAL A 120 -19.48 -19.86 -26.47
C VAL A 120 -19.58 -21.27 -27.11
N PRO A 121 -20.23 -21.47 -28.27
CA PRO A 121 -20.33 -22.80 -28.90
C PRO A 121 -18.96 -23.45 -29.17
N ASP A 122 -17.95 -22.65 -29.51
CA ASP A 122 -16.59 -23.10 -29.80
C ASP A 122 -15.61 -22.87 -28.63
N ASN A 123 -16.08 -22.35 -27.50
CA ASN A 123 -15.25 -21.99 -26.37
C ASN A 123 -14.77 -23.25 -25.63
N ARG A 124 -13.47 -23.54 -25.75
CA ARG A 124 -12.85 -24.71 -25.12
C ARG A 124 -12.68 -24.58 -23.60
N GLN A 125 -12.78 -23.36 -23.06
CA GLN A 125 -12.51 -23.05 -21.66
C GLN A 125 -13.79 -22.89 -20.83
N VAL A 126 -14.92 -22.51 -21.44
CA VAL A 126 -16.19 -22.27 -20.73
C VAL A 126 -17.34 -22.92 -21.49
N THR A 127 -18.17 -23.68 -20.77
CA THR A 127 -19.40 -24.26 -21.30
C THR A 127 -20.60 -23.81 -20.47
N PHE A 128 -21.77 -23.67 -21.09
CA PHE A 128 -23.01 -23.28 -20.43
C PHE A 128 -24.05 -24.37 -20.63
N ASP A 129 -24.63 -24.89 -19.54
CA ASP A 129 -25.70 -25.89 -19.58
C ASP A 129 -26.87 -25.51 -18.64
N GLU A 130 -27.90 -26.35 -18.54
CA GLU A 130 -29.09 -26.11 -17.70
C GLU A 130 -28.76 -25.94 -16.20
N LYS A 131 -27.56 -26.31 -15.76
CA LYS A 131 -27.09 -26.15 -14.38
C LYS A 131 -26.21 -24.91 -14.19
N GLY A 132 -26.02 -24.12 -15.24
CA GLY A 132 -25.28 -22.86 -15.24
C GLY A 132 -23.90 -22.96 -15.88
N TRP A 133 -23.02 -22.04 -15.48
CA TRP A 133 -21.67 -21.94 -16.01
C TRP A 133 -20.78 -23.09 -15.54
N ARG A 134 -20.12 -23.76 -16.48
CA ARG A 134 -19.05 -24.72 -16.21
C ARG A 134 -17.77 -24.24 -16.86
N LEU A 135 -16.89 -23.67 -16.05
CA LEU A 135 -15.52 -23.42 -16.45
C LEU A 135 -14.81 -24.77 -16.52
N ARG A 136 -14.21 -25.08 -17.67
CA ARG A 136 -13.33 -26.23 -17.80
C ARG A 136 -12.08 -25.93 -16.98
N LYS A 137 -11.71 -26.87 -16.12
CA LYS A 137 -10.43 -26.82 -15.39
C LYS A 137 -9.27 -26.71 -16.37
N ASP A 138 -8.30 -25.88 -16.06
CA ASP A 138 -7.10 -25.70 -16.87
C ASP A 138 -6.48 -27.07 -17.19
N PRO A 139 -6.12 -27.37 -18.45
CA PRO A 139 -5.35 -28.58 -18.78
C PRO A 139 -4.09 -28.78 -17.91
N ALA A 140 -3.51 -27.72 -17.36
CA ALA A 140 -2.43 -27.77 -16.38
C ALA A 140 -2.85 -28.37 -15.02
N GLU A 141 -4.13 -28.30 -14.64
CA GLU A 141 -4.68 -28.95 -13.45
C GLU A 141 -4.90 -30.46 -13.65
N HIS A 142 -5.02 -30.93 -14.90
CA HIS A 142 -5.17 -32.35 -15.25
C HIS A 142 -3.97 -32.84 -16.06
N LEU A 143 -2.86 -33.08 -15.35
CA LEU A 143 -1.69 -33.72 -15.94
C LEU A 143 -2.02 -35.16 -16.30
N ASP A 144 -1.90 -35.51 -17.58
CA ASP A 144 -1.99 -36.90 -18.02
C ASP A 144 -0.95 -37.79 -17.29
N PRO A 145 -1.11 -39.13 -17.28
CA PRO A 145 -0.21 -40.02 -16.55
C PRO A 145 1.26 -39.93 -16.99
N ALA A 146 1.56 -39.51 -18.22
CA ALA A 146 2.94 -39.35 -18.69
C ALA A 146 3.56 -38.04 -18.17
N ARG A 147 2.81 -36.93 -18.21
CA ARG A 147 3.22 -35.63 -17.65
C ARG A 147 3.34 -35.70 -16.13
N SER A 148 2.42 -36.39 -15.46
CA SER A 148 2.48 -36.62 -14.01
C SER A 148 3.74 -37.38 -13.60
N ARG A 149 4.13 -38.41 -14.36
CA ARG A 149 5.40 -39.14 -14.15
C ARG A 149 6.62 -38.25 -14.39
N SER A 150 6.63 -37.50 -15.49
CA SER A 150 7.72 -36.58 -15.83
C SER A 150 7.91 -35.50 -14.75
N LEU A 151 6.81 -34.93 -14.24
CA LEU A 151 6.84 -33.98 -13.13
C LEU A 151 7.36 -34.62 -11.84
N ALA A 152 6.96 -35.87 -11.53
CA ALA A 152 7.46 -36.58 -10.36
C ALA A 152 8.96 -36.87 -10.46
N GLU A 153 9.47 -37.20 -11.65
CA GLU A 153 10.90 -37.38 -11.92
C GLU A 153 11.65 -36.06 -11.77
N LEU A 154 11.14 -34.96 -12.34
CA LEU A 154 11.72 -33.63 -12.19
C LEU A 154 11.77 -33.20 -10.71
N ARG A 155 10.68 -33.35 -9.97
CA ARG A 155 10.64 -33.04 -8.53
C ARG A 155 11.66 -33.86 -7.74
N ARG A 156 11.80 -35.14 -8.06
CA ARG A 156 12.81 -36.01 -7.44
C ARG A 156 14.22 -35.56 -7.77
N TRP A 157 14.48 -35.22 -9.03
CA TRP A 157 15.77 -34.73 -9.50
C TRP A 157 16.15 -33.41 -8.82
N LEU A 158 15.20 -32.48 -8.69
CA LEU A 158 15.35 -31.21 -7.97
C LEU A 158 15.61 -31.45 -6.49
N ASN A 159 14.73 -32.19 -5.80
CA ASN A 159 14.88 -32.44 -4.36
C ASN A 159 16.19 -33.17 -4.00
N ALA A 160 16.72 -34.00 -4.90
CA ALA A 160 18.01 -34.67 -4.69
C ALA A 160 19.23 -33.75 -4.86
N ARG A 161 19.08 -32.58 -5.51
CA ARG A 161 20.16 -31.62 -5.80
C ARG A 161 20.00 -30.29 -5.07
N SER A 162 18.78 -29.96 -4.67
CA SER A 162 18.47 -28.80 -3.86
C SER A 162 18.96 -29.04 -2.44
N ARG A 163 19.72 -28.09 -1.92
CA ARG A 163 20.05 -28.06 -0.49
C ARG A 163 18.84 -27.63 0.32
N THR A 164 18.52 -28.35 1.39
CA THR A 164 17.58 -27.85 2.39
C THR A 164 18.31 -26.83 3.25
N ILE A 165 17.87 -25.57 3.20
CA ILE A 165 18.42 -24.45 3.97
C ILE A 165 17.29 -23.80 4.78
N ARG A 166 17.58 -23.38 6.01
CA ARG A 166 16.61 -22.61 6.79
C ARG A 166 16.48 -21.23 6.16
N LEU A 167 15.26 -20.69 6.10
CA LEU A 167 15.02 -19.38 5.49
C LEU A 167 15.92 -18.27 6.08
N ALA A 168 16.16 -18.31 7.40
CA ALA A 168 17.07 -17.36 8.05
C ALA A 168 18.52 -17.49 7.56
N ASP A 169 19.03 -18.71 7.41
CA ASP A 169 20.38 -18.95 6.90
C ASP A 169 20.49 -18.51 5.43
N LEU A 170 19.45 -18.76 4.63
CA LEU A 170 19.40 -18.30 3.25
C LEU A 170 19.44 -16.77 3.18
N LEU A 171 18.70 -16.09 4.05
CA LEU A 171 18.69 -14.63 4.07
C LEU A 171 20.04 -14.04 4.48
N ILE A 172 20.75 -14.69 5.42
CA ILE A 172 22.13 -14.33 5.80
C ILE A 172 23.09 -14.55 4.64
N GLU A 173 22.96 -15.66 3.90
CA GLU A 173 23.79 -15.93 2.73
C GLU A 173 23.58 -14.88 1.63
N VAL A 174 22.32 -14.55 1.33
CA VAL A 174 21.98 -13.48 0.37
C VAL A 174 22.51 -12.13 0.84
N GLU A 175 22.48 -11.85 2.14
CA GLU A 175 23.10 -10.64 2.69
C GLU A 175 24.62 -10.63 2.51
N ASN A 176 25.30 -11.73 2.79
CA ASN A 176 26.76 -11.82 2.61
C ASN A 176 27.17 -11.65 1.13
N ASP A 177 26.35 -12.15 0.21
CA ASP A 177 26.64 -12.07 -1.23
C ASP A 177 26.32 -10.69 -1.82
N LEU A 178 25.21 -10.07 -1.41
CA LEU A 178 24.69 -8.85 -2.04
C LEU A 178 24.89 -7.57 -1.21
N GLY A 179 25.08 -7.70 0.11
CA GLY A 179 25.18 -6.56 1.03
C GLY A 179 23.94 -5.66 1.02
N PHE A 180 22.75 -6.25 0.78
CA PHE A 180 21.53 -5.47 0.55
C PHE A 180 21.06 -4.71 1.80
N SER A 181 21.51 -5.14 2.99
CA SER A 181 21.26 -4.44 4.26
C SER A 181 21.76 -3.00 4.23
N ALA A 182 22.78 -2.67 3.44
CA ALA A 182 23.34 -1.32 3.32
C ALA A 182 22.28 -0.27 2.92
N HIS A 183 21.23 -0.67 2.19
CA HIS A 183 20.13 0.21 1.79
C HIS A 183 19.20 0.62 2.93
N PHE A 184 19.27 -0.07 4.08
CA PHE A 184 18.47 0.22 5.27
C PHE A 184 19.20 1.08 6.30
N HIS A 185 20.48 1.39 6.05
CA HIS A 185 21.32 2.19 6.94
C HIS A 185 21.31 3.66 6.54
N ARG A 186 21.60 4.54 7.50
CA ARG A 186 21.60 5.99 7.23
C ARG A 186 22.83 6.37 6.39
N PRO A 187 22.70 7.34 5.46
CA PRO A 187 23.85 7.88 4.75
C PRO A 187 24.91 8.40 5.73
N GLY A 188 26.09 7.76 5.75
CA GLY A 188 27.21 8.14 6.61
C GLY A 188 27.51 7.19 7.77
N GLU A 189 26.67 6.18 8.03
CA GLU A 189 27.02 5.06 8.92
C GLU A 189 28.10 4.20 8.25
N ARG A 190 29.36 4.35 8.68
CA ARG A 190 30.53 3.68 8.07
C ARG A 190 30.84 2.30 8.65
N HIS A 191 30.23 1.96 9.79
CA HIS A 191 30.39 0.67 10.42
C HIS A 191 29.02 0.20 10.91
N VAL A 192 28.59 -0.95 10.42
CA VAL A 192 27.36 -1.62 10.86
C VAL A 192 27.81 -2.84 11.63
N GLU A 193 27.42 -2.90 12.90
CA GLU A 193 27.72 -4.06 13.73
C GLU A 193 26.94 -5.29 13.23
N PRO A 194 27.52 -6.49 13.26
CA PRO A 194 26.84 -7.71 12.83
C PRO A 194 25.48 -7.93 13.51
N ASP A 195 25.35 -7.53 14.77
CA ASP A 195 24.11 -7.64 15.53
C ASP A 195 23.00 -6.74 14.98
N GLU A 196 23.34 -5.56 14.42
CA GLU A 196 22.35 -4.69 13.77
C GLU A 196 21.86 -5.28 12.45
N VAL A 197 22.74 -5.92 11.68
CA VAL A 197 22.35 -6.65 10.47
C VAL A 197 21.44 -7.81 10.84
N CYS A 198 21.78 -8.59 11.87
CA CYS A 198 20.94 -9.67 12.35
C CYS A 198 19.55 -9.18 12.78
N ALA A 199 19.47 -8.05 13.51
CA ALA A 199 18.22 -7.43 13.90
C ALA A 199 17.39 -6.96 12.69
N LEU A 200 18.05 -6.40 11.67
CA LEU A 200 17.42 -6.02 10.42
C LEU A 200 16.83 -7.24 9.68
N LEU A 201 17.63 -8.29 9.51
CA LEU A 201 17.19 -9.51 8.84
C LEU A 201 16.03 -10.19 9.60
N ALA A 202 16.07 -10.20 10.92
CA ALA A 202 14.98 -10.69 11.75
C ALA A 202 13.70 -9.83 11.60
N GLY A 203 13.85 -8.50 11.51
CA GLY A 203 12.74 -7.59 11.20
C GLY A 203 12.13 -7.88 9.82
N ILE A 204 12.96 -8.06 8.79
CA ILE A 204 12.51 -8.42 7.43
C ILE A 204 11.77 -9.75 7.43
N LEU A 205 12.29 -10.78 8.11
CA LEU A 205 11.62 -12.07 8.25
C LEU A 205 10.28 -11.95 8.97
N ALA A 206 10.19 -11.09 9.99
CA ALA A 206 8.96 -10.91 10.73
C ALA A 206 7.86 -10.36 9.81
N HIS A 207 8.16 -9.28 9.08
CA HIS A 207 7.23 -8.69 8.11
C HIS A 207 6.93 -9.63 6.94
N GLY A 208 7.95 -10.23 6.34
CA GLY A 208 7.83 -11.10 5.16
C GLY A 208 7.12 -12.43 5.43
N CYS A 209 7.16 -12.94 6.66
CA CYS A 209 6.45 -14.16 7.06
C CYS A 209 5.18 -13.87 7.87
N ASN A 210 4.74 -12.62 7.94
CA ASN A 210 3.54 -12.18 8.68
C ASN A 210 3.57 -12.62 10.16
N LEU A 211 4.75 -12.55 10.79
CA LEU A 211 4.98 -12.83 12.20
C LEU A 211 5.01 -11.51 12.99
N SER A 212 4.41 -11.51 14.17
CA SER A 212 4.56 -10.35 15.08
C SER A 212 5.99 -10.23 15.59
N LEU A 213 6.44 -9.01 15.87
CA LEU A 213 7.79 -8.77 16.42
C LEU A 213 7.98 -9.46 17.78
N LEU A 214 6.92 -9.61 18.58
CA LEU A 214 6.94 -10.39 19.83
C LEU A 214 7.17 -11.88 19.56
N THR A 215 6.56 -12.43 18.51
CA THR A 215 6.83 -13.81 18.09
C THR A 215 8.26 -13.96 17.58
N MET A 216 8.76 -12.95 16.86
CA MET A 216 10.14 -12.97 16.36
C MET A 216 11.18 -12.96 17.50
N GLU A 217 11.01 -12.14 18.54
CA GLU A 217 11.88 -12.16 19.74
C GLU A 217 11.96 -13.58 20.37
N ARG A 218 10.84 -14.32 20.38
CA ARG A 218 10.81 -15.69 20.92
C ARG A 218 11.54 -16.71 20.05
N ILE A 219 11.61 -16.48 18.74
CA ILE A 219 12.20 -17.40 17.75
C ILE A 219 13.66 -17.04 17.45
N ALA A 220 14.07 -15.78 17.65
CA ALA A 220 15.42 -15.28 17.48
C ALA A 220 16.01 -14.83 18.84
N PRO A 221 16.51 -15.77 19.67
CA PRO A 221 17.12 -15.44 20.96
C PRO A 221 18.28 -14.46 20.76
N GLY A 222 18.30 -13.40 21.56
CA GLY A 222 19.33 -12.35 21.49
C GLY A 222 18.90 -11.09 20.76
N ILE A 223 17.74 -11.07 20.11
CA ILE A 223 17.19 -9.87 19.45
C ILE A 223 15.93 -9.42 20.21
N PRO A 224 16.03 -8.41 21.10
CA PRO A 224 14.90 -7.99 21.93
C PRO A 224 13.83 -7.30 21.10
N TYR A 225 12.58 -7.34 21.57
CA TYR A 225 11.44 -6.70 20.91
C TYR A 225 11.70 -5.21 20.61
N GLU A 226 12.29 -4.46 21.54
CA GLU A 226 12.57 -3.03 21.38
C GLU A 226 13.49 -2.75 20.19
N LEU A 227 14.48 -3.62 19.95
CA LEU A 227 15.38 -3.49 18.81
C LEU A 227 14.67 -3.82 17.49
N LEU A 228 13.87 -4.89 17.47
CA LEU A 228 13.03 -5.25 16.31
C LEU A 228 12.05 -4.13 15.96
N LYS A 229 11.42 -3.52 16.98
CA LYS A 229 10.51 -2.39 16.83
C LYS A 229 11.25 -1.17 16.29
N HIS A 230 12.42 -0.85 16.83
CA HIS A 230 13.24 0.26 16.34
C HIS A 230 13.62 0.10 14.86
N VAL A 231 14.11 -1.08 14.47
CA VAL A 231 14.42 -1.42 13.07
C VAL A 231 13.18 -1.28 12.19
N SER A 232 12.05 -1.84 12.62
CA SER A 232 10.80 -1.79 11.88
C SER A 232 10.31 -0.36 11.64
N ASP A 233 10.34 0.48 12.68
CA ASP A 233 9.78 1.83 12.60
C ASP A 233 10.69 2.79 11.82
N TRP A 234 12.02 2.59 11.89
CA TRP A 234 12.98 3.60 11.43
C TRP A 234 13.88 3.17 10.27
N ARG A 235 14.03 1.86 10.02
CA ARG A 235 14.90 1.35 8.94
C ARG A 235 14.11 0.75 7.79
N LEU A 236 13.00 0.04 8.06
CA LEU A 236 12.14 -0.61 7.03
C LEU A 236 11.16 0.35 6.33
N LEU A 237 11.67 1.48 5.85
CA LEU A 237 10.89 2.45 5.07
C LEU A 237 10.70 1.95 3.62
N GLU A 238 9.60 2.35 2.98
CA GLU A 238 9.25 1.94 1.60
C GLU A 238 10.38 2.22 0.60
N GLU A 239 11.04 3.38 0.71
CA GLU A 239 12.14 3.75 -0.19
C GLU A 239 13.37 2.84 -0.03
N ASN A 240 13.69 2.47 1.21
CA ASN A 240 14.80 1.55 1.54
C ASN A 240 14.48 0.13 1.07
N GLN A 241 13.24 -0.32 1.29
CA GLN A 241 12.77 -1.61 0.81
C GLN A 241 12.83 -1.71 -0.72
N ARG A 242 12.41 -0.65 -1.42
CA ARG A 242 12.44 -0.62 -2.89
C ARG A 242 13.86 -0.70 -3.44
N THR A 243 14.81 0.01 -2.83
CA THR A 243 16.22 -0.02 -3.26
C THR A 243 16.90 -1.35 -2.93
N ALA A 244 16.65 -1.92 -1.74
CA ALA A 244 17.10 -3.26 -1.39
C ALA A 244 16.53 -4.33 -2.32
N LEU A 245 15.23 -4.25 -2.64
CA LEU A 245 14.57 -5.17 -3.57
C LEU A 245 15.20 -5.09 -4.96
N ALA A 246 15.53 -3.89 -5.46
CA ALA A 246 16.21 -3.73 -6.74
C ALA A 246 17.58 -4.43 -6.75
N SER A 247 18.34 -4.35 -5.65
CA SER A 247 19.60 -5.08 -5.48
C SER A 247 19.41 -6.60 -5.52
N ILE A 248 18.41 -7.12 -4.81
CA ILE A 248 18.07 -8.55 -4.81
C ILE A 248 17.63 -9.03 -6.20
N VAL A 249 16.74 -8.30 -6.88
CA VAL A 249 16.28 -8.62 -8.23
C VAL A 249 17.44 -8.60 -9.23
N HIS A 250 18.36 -7.66 -9.10
CA HIS A 250 19.59 -7.63 -9.89
C HIS A 250 20.50 -8.83 -9.60
N GLY A 251 20.58 -9.28 -8.34
CA GLY A 251 21.27 -10.52 -7.98
C GLY A 251 20.64 -11.75 -8.64
N ILE A 252 19.31 -11.86 -8.59
CA ILE A 252 18.56 -12.98 -9.20
C ILE A 252 18.76 -13.00 -10.72
N SER A 253 18.72 -11.86 -11.40
CA SER A 253 18.87 -11.81 -12.87
C SER A 253 20.26 -12.22 -13.36
N ARG A 254 21.27 -12.23 -12.47
CA ARG A 254 22.63 -12.70 -12.78
C ARG A 254 22.82 -14.21 -12.59
N LEU A 255 21.84 -14.92 -12.05
CA LEU A 255 21.88 -16.38 -11.94
C LEU A 255 21.73 -17.02 -13.33
N ASP A 256 22.53 -18.03 -13.64
CA ASP A 256 22.46 -18.75 -14.93
C ASP A 256 21.04 -19.25 -15.22
N ALA A 257 20.34 -19.74 -14.19
CA ALA A 257 18.97 -20.21 -14.28
C ALA A 257 17.97 -19.12 -14.73
N ALA A 258 18.22 -17.85 -14.39
CA ALA A 258 17.33 -16.75 -14.77
C ALA A 258 17.36 -16.51 -16.29
N THR A 259 18.50 -16.72 -16.95
CA THR A 259 18.63 -16.55 -18.41
C THR A 259 17.79 -17.55 -19.21
N HIS A 260 17.48 -18.71 -18.63
CA HIS A 260 16.62 -19.72 -19.24
C HIS A 260 15.12 -19.43 -19.10
N TRP A 261 14.72 -18.54 -18.19
CA TRP A 261 13.32 -18.21 -17.92
C TRP A 261 12.80 -17.01 -18.71
N GLY A 262 13.69 -16.18 -19.28
CA GLY A 262 13.32 -15.04 -20.13
C GLY A 262 14.33 -13.91 -20.06
N ASP A 263 14.08 -12.84 -20.80
CA ASP A 263 14.89 -11.61 -20.82
C ASP A 263 14.52 -10.61 -19.71
N GLY A 264 13.63 -11.01 -18.79
CA GLY A 264 13.16 -10.18 -17.68
C GLY A 264 12.17 -9.07 -18.07
N THR A 265 11.66 -9.07 -19.32
CA THR A 265 10.68 -8.08 -19.79
C THR A 265 9.23 -8.45 -19.51
N ALA A 266 8.98 -9.71 -19.15
CA ALA A 266 7.67 -10.23 -18.81
C ALA A 266 7.65 -10.75 -17.36
N SER A 267 6.60 -10.41 -16.63
CA SER A 267 6.32 -10.96 -15.31
C SER A 267 4.96 -11.64 -15.37
N ALA A 268 4.88 -12.89 -14.91
CA ALA A 268 3.61 -13.52 -14.57
C ALA A 268 3.31 -13.21 -13.10
N SER A 269 2.24 -12.47 -12.83
CA SER A 269 1.74 -12.22 -11.49
C SER A 269 0.42 -12.96 -11.36
N ASP A 270 0.45 -14.18 -10.86
CA ASP A 270 -0.69 -14.83 -10.27
C ASP A 270 -0.91 -14.24 -8.87
N GLY A 271 -1.94 -13.40 -8.76
CA GLY A 271 -2.40 -12.83 -7.49
C GLY A 271 -3.24 -13.81 -6.69
#